data_AF-A0A6N8JR51-F1
#
_entry.id   AF-A0A6N8JR51-F1
#
_cell.length_a   1.000
_cell.length_b   1.000
_cell.length_c   1.000
_cell.angle_alpha   90.00
_cell.angle_beta   90.00
_cell.angle_gamma   90.00
#
_symmetry.space_group_name_H-M   'P 1'
#
loop_
_entity.id
_entity.type
_entity.pdbx_description
1 polymer ?
#
loop_
_entity_poly.entity_id
_entity_poly.type
_entity_poly.pdbx_seq_one_letter_code
_entity_poly.pdbx_strand_id
1 'polypeptide(L)'
;MKKAAAGLEKTFDVTAEQIAEWDEMVVRGDIPGVPVGEVVVGRPLKFGEHLKLVGFKETELKIEQMDERANSLGMRRSDYLRWLVDRDLAAAGVA
;
A
#
# COMPACT_ATOMS: atom_id res chain seq x y z
N MET A 1 -12.91 -7.10 -14.02
CA MET A 1 -13.41 -6.66 -15.34
C MET A 1 -12.26 -6.70 -16.32
N LYS A 2 -12.33 -7.50 -17.39
CA LYS A 2 -11.37 -7.43 -18.50
C LYS A 2 -11.72 -6.16 -19.31
N LYS A 3 -10.92 -5.09 -19.20
CA LYS A 3 -11.03 -3.99 -20.17
C LYS A 3 -10.48 -4.51 -21.50
N ALA A 4 -11.27 -4.41 -22.57
CA ALA A 4 -10.82 -4.74 -23.93
C ALA A 4 -9.64 -3.83 -24.31
N ALA A 5 -8.69 -4.34 -25.12
CA ALA A 5 -7.44 -3.65 -25.47
C ALA A 5 -7.64 -2.18 -25.90
N ALA A 6 -8.64 -1.91 -26.74
CA ALA A 6 -9.00 -0.56 -27.19
C ALA A 6 -9.35 0.43 -26.06
N GLY A 7 -9.82 -0.05 -24.91
CA GLY A 7 -10.13 0.78 -23.75
C GLY A 7 -8.88 1.21 -22.96
N LEU A 8 -7.76 0.50 -23.10
CA LEU A 8 -6.49 0.85 -22.46
C LEU A 8 -5.74 1.89 -23.30
N GLU A 9 -5.75 1.74 -24.63
CA GLU A 9 -5.08 2.66 -25.56
C GLU A 9 -5.54 4.11 -25.38
N LYS A 10 -6.86 4.34 -25.31
CA LYS A 10 -7.43 5.68 -25.08
C LYS A 10 -7.19 6.23 -23.68
N THR A 11 -7.01 5.36 -22.68
CA THR A 11 -6.83 5.79 -21.29
C THR A 11 -5.39 6.23 -21.01
N PHE A 12 -4.43 5.59 -21.67
CA PHE A 12 -3.00 5.80 -21.43
C PHE A 12 -2.28 6.48 -22.60
N ASP A 13 -2.98 6.76 -23.70
CA ASP A 13 -2.42 7.31 -24.95
C ASP A 13 -1.26 6.47 -25.49
N VAL A 14 -1.46 5.15 -25.49
CA VAL A 14 -0.46 4.17 -25.94
C VAL A 14 -1.06 3.31 -27.05
N THR A 15 -0.33 3.09 -28.13
CA THR A 15 -0.73 2.20 -29.22
C THR A 15 -0.39 0.73 -28.93
N ALA A 16 -1.08 -0.21 -29.56
CA ALA A 16 -0.72 -1.63 -29.49
C ALA A 16 0.74 -1.91 -29.92
N GLU A 17 1.26 -1.15 -30.87
CA GLU A 17 2.65 -1.25 -31.35
C GLU A 17 3.65 -0.84 -30.27
N GLN A 18 3.37 0.26 -29.54
CA GLN A 18 4.18 0.69 -28.41
C GLN A 18 4.16 -0.32 -27.26
N ILE A 19 3.01 -0.95 -27.00
CA ILE A 19 2.92 -2.02 -26.00
C ILE A 19 3.77 -3.22 -26.40
N ALA A 20 3.74 -3.62 -27.68
CA ALA A 20 4.54 -4.73 -28.18
C ALA A 20 6.04 -4.44 -28.11
N GLU A 21 6.46 -3.21 -28.45
CA GLU A 21 7.85 -2.76 -28.31
C GLU A 21 8.31 -2.80 -26.85
N TRP A 22 7.51 -2.28 -25.92
CA TRP A 22 7.83 -2.32 -24.50
C TRP A 22 7.85 -3.72 -23.91
N ASP A 23 6.96 -4.62 -24.36
CA ASP A 23 6.97 -6.03 -23.94
C ASP A 23 8.27 -6.71 -24.39
N GLU A 24 8.69 -6.51 -25.64
CA GLU A 24 9.95 -7.04 -26.14
C GLU A 24 11.17 -6.46 -25.42
N MET A 25 11.17 -5.16 -25.13
CA MET A 25 12.22 -4.51 -24.33
C MET A 25 12.31 -5.09 -22.91
N VAL A 26 11.18 -5.24 -22.22
CA VAL A 26 11.11 -5.78 -20.85
C VAL A 26 11.54 -7.25 -20.82
N VAL A 27 11.14 -8.07 -21.81
CA VAL A 27 11.57 -9.47 -21.94
C VAL A 27 13.08 -9.60 -22.12
N ARG A 28 13.70 -8.66 -22.84
CA ARG A 28 15.16 -8.58 -23.00
C ARG A 28 15.89 -8.03 -21.77
N GLY A 29 15.17 -7.47 -20.81
CA GLY A 29 15.72 -6.84 -19.60
C GLY A 29 16.10 -5.37 -19.77
N ASP A 30 15.74 -4.77 -20.90
CA ASP A 30 16.04 -3.38 -21.23
C ASP A 30 14.98 -2.45 -20.64
N ILE A 31 15.06 -2.21 -19.32
CA ILE A 31 14.19 -1.25 -18.64
C ILE A 31 14.86 0.13 -18.69
N PRO A 32 14.33 1.10 -19.48
CA PRO A 32 14.94 2.41 -19.61
C PRO A 32 14.85 3.19 -18.29
N GLY A 33 15.99 3.74 -17.86
CA GLY A 33 16.08 4.57 -16.66
C GLY A 33 17.28 4.21 -15.80
N VAL A 34 17.75 5.19 -15.02
CA VAL A 34 18.75 4.95 -13.97
C VAL A 34 17.97 4.74 -12.66
N PRO A 35 18.27 3.71 -11.86
CA PRO A 35 17.66 3.55 -10.54
C PRO A 35 17.88 4.83 -9.71
N VAL A 36 16.80 5.49 -9.33
CA VAL A 36 16.84 6.72 -8.50
C VAL A 36 16.84 6.43 -7.00
N GLY A 37 17.19 5.22 -6.59
CA GLY A 37 17.22 4.78 -5.20
C GLY A 37 17.77 3.37 -5.04
N GLU A 38 17.80 2.91 -3.79
CA GLU A 38 18.22 1.54 -3.46
C GLU A 38 17.24 0.53 -4.08
N VAL A 39 17.77 -0.43 -4.84
CA VAL A 39 16.97 -1.48 -5.47
C VAL A 39 16.60 -2.51 -4.41
N VAL A 40 15.42 -2.38 -3.84
CA VAL A 40 14.89 -3.34 -2.86
C VAL A 40 14.19 -4.48 -3.60
N VAL A 41 14.74 -5.68 -3.52
CA VAL A 41 14.14 -6.89 -4.10
C VAL A 41 13.12 -7.47 -3.13
N GLY A 42 11.85 -7.58 -3.55
CA GLY A 42 10.77 -8.20 -2.77
C GLY A 42 9.50 -7.34 -2.68
N ARG A 43 8.62 -7.67 -1.73
CA ARG A 43 7.42 -6.86 -1.46
C ARG A 43 7.86 -5.53 -0.82
N PRO A 44 7.47 -4.36 -1.37
CA PRO A 44 7.77 -3.08 -0.76
C PRO A 44 7.31 -3.01 0.70
N LEU A 45 8.13 -2.39 1.55
CA LEU A 45 7.81 -2.17 2.96
C LEU A 45 6.64 -1.19 3.06
N LYS A 46 5.62 -1.55 3.86
CA LYS A 46 4.38 -0.75 3.96
C LYS A 46 4.63 0.69 4.43
N PHE A 47 5.67 0.91 5.24
CA PHE A 47 6.02 2.21 5.81
C PHE A 47 7.50 2.55 5.61
N GLY A 48 8.16 1.99 4.59
CA GLY A 48 9.60 2.21 4.36
C GLY A 48 10.53 1.52 5.37
N GLU A 49 10.00 0.95 6.46
CA GLU A 49 10.77 0.29 7.51
C GLU A 49 10.25 -1.11 7.83
N HIS A 50 11.12 -1.93 8.44
CA HIS A 50 10.74 -3.26 8.93
C HIS A 50 9.76 -3.14 10.11
N LEU A 51 8.60 -3.78 9.95
CA LEU A 51 7.57 -3.77 10.98
C LEU A 51 7.75 -4.92 11.95
N LYS A 52 7.63 -4.62 13.24
CA LYS A 52 7.45 -5.63 14.28
C LYS A 52 5.97 -5.84 14.54
N LEU A 53 5.57 -7.11 14.74
CA LEU A 53 4.21 -7.45 15.12
C LEU A 53 4.00 -7.06 16.59
N VAL A 54 2.99 -6.24 16.86
CA VAL A 54 2.51 -5.93 18.21
C VAL A 54 1.11 -6.54 18.34
N GLY A 55 0.93 -7.44 19.31
CA GLY A 55 -0.33 -8.14 19.51
C GLY A 55 -0.59 -8.41 21.00
N PHE A 56 -1.86 -8.36 21.39
CA PHE A 56 -2.33 -8.70 22.72
C PHE A 56 -3.72 -9.35 22.61
N LYS A 57 -4.13 -10.08 23.64
CA LYS A 57 -5.46 -10.68 23.72
C LYS A 57 -6.42 -9.72 24.40
N GLU A 58 -7.66 -9.70 23.94
CA GLU A 58 -8.72 -8.85 24.46
C GLU A 58 -10.06 -9.58 24.40
N THR A 59 -11.06 -9.11 25.15
CA THR A 59 -12.40 -9.69 25.12
C THR A 59 -13.11 -9.41 23.79
N GLU A 60 -13.98 -10.34 23.38
CA GLU A 60 -14.78 -10.20 22.15
C GLU A 60 -15.63 -8.92 22.17
N LEU A 61 -16.30 -8.64 23.30
CA LEU A 61 -17.10 -7.42 23.49
C LEU A 61 -16.27 -6.15 23.25
N LYS A 62 -15.06 -6.09 23.78
CA LYS A 62 -14.22 -4.91 23.64
C LYS A 62 -13.66 -4.80 22.21
N ILE A 63 -13.42 -5.93 21.53
CA ILE A 63 -13.08 -5.95 20.11
C ILE A 63 -14.23 -5.38 19.27
N GLU A 64 -15.47 -5.79 19.52
CA GLU A 64 -16.66 -5.27 18.83
C GLU A 64 -16.79 -3.76 19.02
N GLN A 65 -16.64 -3.28 20.26
CA GLN A 65 -16.65 -1.85 20.57
C GLN A 65 -15.53 -1.08 19.84
N MET A 66 -14.34 -1.66 19.68
CA MET A 66 -13.27 -1.07 18.88
C MET A 66 -13.64 -0.99 17.40
N ASP A 67 -14.24 -2.06 16.86
CA ASP A 67 -14.65 -2.13 15.46
C ASP A 67 -15.75 -1.11 15.16
N GLU A 68 -16.78 -0.98 16.02
CA GLU A 68 -17.83 0.03 15.93
C GLU A 68 -17.25 1.45 15.97
N ARG A 69 -16.33 1.71 16.92
CA ARG A 69 -15.69 3.01 17.05
C ARG A 69 -14.84 3.34 15.81
N ALA A 70 -14.06 2.38 15.32
CA ALA A 70 -13.26 2.57 14.12
C ALA A 70 -14.15 2.86 12.90
N ASN A 71 -15.24 2.13 12.73
CA ASN A 71 -16.21 2.34 11.67
C ASN A 71 -16.85 3.75 11.75
N SER A 72 -17.18 4.23 12.96
CA SER A 72 -17.71 5.59 13.16
C SER A 72 -16.75 6.70 12.71
N LEU A 73 -15.46 6.40 12.63
CA LEU A 73 -14.41 7.32 12.17
C LEU A 73 -14.00 7.06 10.71
N GLY A 74 -14.64 6.13 10.00
CA GLY A 74 -14.25 5.72 8.65
C GLY A 74 -12.91 4.99 8.59
N MET A 75 -12.46 4.40 9.69
CA MET A 75 -11.16 3.75 9.84
C MET A 75 -11.31 2.23 9.97
N ARG A 76 -10.28 1.48 9.56
CA ARG A 76 -10.15 0.07 9.97
C ARG A 76 -9.66 0.00 11.41
N ARG A 77 -9.99 -1.07 12.15
CA ARG A 77 -9.49 -1.29 13.52
C ARG A 77 -7.98 -1.11 13.66
N SER A 78 -7.19 -1.62 12.71
CA SER A 78 -5.74 -1.48 12.77
C SER A 78 -5.28 -0.02 12.66
N ASP A 79 -6.01 0.80 11.92
CA ASP A 79 -5.67 2.22 11.73
C ASP A 79 -6.16 3.03 12.93
N TYR A 80 -7.32 2.66 13.50
CA TYR A 80 -7.80 3.18 14.77
C TYR A 80 -6.81 2.94 15.92
N LEU A 81 -6.26 1.72 16.04
CA LEU A 81 -5.27 1.40 17.07
C LEU A 81 -3.95 2.16 16.86
N ARG A 82 -3.47 2.30 15.62
CA ARG A 82 -2.29 3.14 15.32
C ARG A 82 -2.53 4.59 15.71
N TRP A 83 -3.67 5.15 15.30
CA TRP A 83 -4.05 6.52 15.60
C TRP A 83 -4.12 6.79 17.11
N LEU A 84 -4.64 5.85 17.91
CA LEU A 84 -4.67 5.97 19.36
C LEU A 84 -3.25 6.04 19.96
N VAL A 85 -2.35 5.18 19.49
CA VAL A 85 -0.95 5.15 19.95
C VAL A 85 -0.23 6.43 19.53
N ASP A 86 -0.36 6.86 18.28
CA ASP A 86 0.28 8.08 17.77
C ASP A 86 -0.18 9.31 18.56
N ARG A 87 -1.49 9.39 18.84
CA ARG A 87 -2.07 10.47 19.64
C ARG A 87 -1.53 10.47 21.08
N ASP A 88 -1.38 9.32 21.70
CA ASP A 88 -0.84 9.19 23.05
C ASP A 88 0.64 9.59 23.10
N LEU A 89 1.45 9.09 22.16
CA LEU A 89 2.87 9.42 22.07
C LEU A 89 3.10 10.91 21.80
N ALA A 90 2.29 11.53 20.95
CA ALA A 90 2.33 12.97 20.71
C ALA A 90 1.95 13.76 21.98
N ALA A 91 0.94 13.31 22.73
CA ALA A 91 0.56 13.94 24.00
C ALA A 91 1.65 13.80 25.07
N ALA A 92 2.41 12.70 25.04
CA ALA A 92 3.56 12.46 25.91
C ALA A 92 4.85 13.19 25.45
N GLY A 93 4.84 13.82 24.27
CA GLY A 93 6.02 14.50 23.70
C GLY A 93 7.13 13.55 23.23
N VAL A 94 6.79 12.30 22.93
CA VAL A 94 7.73 11.26 22.48
C VAL A 94 7.79 11.16 20.95
N ALA A 95 6.74 11.61 20.27
CA ALA A 95 6.57 11.59 18.81
C ALA A 95 6.25 12.98 18.26
#